data_AF-A0A972ULT6-F1
#
_entry.id   AF-A0A972ULT6-F1
#
_cell.length_a   1.000
_cell.length_b   1.000
_cell.length_c   1.000
_cell.angle_alpha   90.00
_cell.angle_beta   90.00
_cell.angle_gamma   90.00
#
_symmetry.space_group_name_H-M   'P 1'
#
loop_
_entity.id
_entity.type
_entity.pdbx_description
1 polymer ?
#
loop_
_entity_poly.entity_id
_entity_poly.type
_entity_poly.pdbx_seq_one_letter_code
_entity_poly.pdbx_strand_id
1 'polypeptide(L)'
;MNTEHEDNIRRERRPVLGSAARGFRNRCPNCGKGKLLPVYLRPHDICSFCQEPNGRIMAHDAPPYITILIVGHIIAPLMLFWENTPTPPFWAHYAGWMTAALVLTLLL
;
A
#
# COMPACT_ATOMS: atom_id res chain seq x y z
N MET A 1 -3.55 24.00 -27.64
CA MET A 1 -2.13 23.72 -27.36
C MET A 1 -1.62 24.36 -26.05
N ASN A 2 -2.32 25.33 -25.42
CA ASN A 2 -1.83 25.97 -24.18
C ASN A 2 -2.34 25.34 -22.87
N THR A 3 -3.55 24.78 -22.84
CA THR A 3 -4.18 24.29 -21.59
C THR A 3 -3.52 23.04 -21.01
N GLU A 4 -3.12 22.08 -21.84
CA GLU A 4 -2.47 20.83 -21.38
C GLU A 4 -1.09 21.08 -20.77
N HIS A 5 -0.34 22.04 -21.31
CA HIS A 5 0.98 22.42 -20.81
C HIS A 5 0.89 23.08 -19.42
N GLU A 6 -0.08 23.98 -19.24
CA GLU A 6 -0.34 24.62 -17.94
C GLU A 6 -0.78 23.60 -16.87
N ASP A 7 -1.62 22.63 -17.24
CA ASP A 7 -2.06 21.57 -16.32
C ASP A 7 -0.94 20.60 -15.94
N ASN A 8 0.01 20.34 -16.84
CA ASN A 8 1.17 19.51 -16.54
C ASN A 8 2.12 20.20 -15.54
N ILE A 9 2.43 21.47 -15.77
CA ILE A 9 3.21 22.29 -14.83
C ILE A 9 2.51 22.36 -13.46
N ARG A 10 1.17 22.47 -13.46
CA ARG A 10 0.36 22.48 -12.23
C ARG A 10 0.36 21.13 -11.51
N ARG A 11 0.59 20.01 -12.21
CA ARG A 11 0.78 18.66 -11.61
C ARG A 11 2.19 18.48 -11.06
N GLU A 12 3.19 18.91 -11.79
CA GLU A 12 4.61 18.81 -11.40
C GLU A 12 4.93 19.65 -10.15
N ARG A 13 4.30 20.83 -10.01
CA ARG A 13 4.46 21.69 -8.82
C ARG A 13 3.71 21.21 -7.58
N ARG A 14 2.90 20.14 -7.63
CA ARG A 14 2.11 19.71 -6.46
C ARG A 14 3.03 19.05 -5.43
N PRO A 15 2.94 19.42 -4.14
CA PRO A 15 3.75 18.77 -3.12
C PRO A 15 3.35 17.30 -3.02
N VAL A 16 4.27 16.39 -3.38
CA VAL A 16 4.08 14.94 -3.38
C VAL A 16 3.59 14.41 -2.03
N LEU A 17 4.11 14.95 -0.92
CA LEU A 17 3.69 14.55 0.41
C LEU A 17 2.24 14.95 0.69
N GLY A 18 1.83 16.14 0.23
CA GLY A 18 0.48 16.66 0.42
C GLY A 18 -0.56 15.90 -0.42
N SER A 19 -0.23 15.54 -1.66
CA SER A 19 -1.10 14.71 -2.50
C SER A 19 -1.19 13.27 -1.98
N ALA A 20 -0.07 12.69 -1.51
CA ALA A 20 -0.05 11.35 -0.90
C ALA A 20 -0.90 11.30 0.38
N ALA A 21 -0.76 12.27 1.28
CA ALA A 21 -1.55 12.33 2.52
C ALA A 21 -3.06 12.46 2.25
N ARG A 22 -3.46 13.20 1.20
CA ARG A 22 -4.86 13.29 0.76
C ARG A 22 -5.36 11.95 0.20
N GLY A 23 -4.53 11.27 -0.60
CA GLY A 23 -4.83 9.93 -1.13
C GLY A 23 -5.06 8.91 -0.02
N PHE A 24 -4.20 8.90 1.01
CA PHE A 24 -4.33 8.03 2.19
C PHE A 24 -5.66 8.25 2.94
N ARG A 25 -6.18 9.49 2.93
CA ARG A 25 -7.48 9.84 3.53
C ARG A 25 -8.67 9.59 2.60
N ASN A 26 -8.47 8.86 1.50
CA ASN A 26 -9.46 8.64 0.44
C ASN A 26 -10.03 9.95 -0.14
N ARG A 27 -9.15 10.95 -0.38
CA ARG A 27 -9.52 12.25 -0.95
C ARG A 27 -8.75 12.54 -2.24
N CYS A 28 -9.35 13.38 -3.09
CA CYS A 28 -8.74 13.84 -4.33
C CYS A 28 -7.36 14.49 -4.06
N PRO A 29 -6.29 14.08 -4.76
CA PRO A 29 -4.94 14.63 -4.54
C PRO A 29 -4.85 16.12 -4.90
N ASN A 30 -5.66 16.59 -5.84
CA ASN A 30 -5.71 17.99 -6.25
C ASN A 30 -6.47 18.87 -5.24
N CYS A 31 -7.76 18.61 -5.03
CA CYS A 31 -8.64 19.50 -4.25
C CYS A 31 -8.87 19.08 -2.79
N GLY A 32 -8.60 17.83 -2.42
CA GLY A 32 -8.83 17.31 -1.06
C GLY A 32 -10.30 17.09 -0.66
N LYS A 33 -11.27 17.43 -1.52
CA LYS A 33 -12.71 17.37 -1.19
C LYS A 33 -13.39 16.10 -1.70
N GLY A 34 -13.22 15.77 -2.98
CA GLY A 34 -13.84 14.57 -3.58
C GLY A 34 -13.29 13.26 -3.02
N LYS A 35 -14.12 12.20 -2.97
CA LYS A 35 -13.66 10.85 -2.62
C LYS A 35 -12.89 10.25 -3.79
N LEU A 36 -11.75 9.63 -3.53
CA LEU A 36 -10.92 9.00 -4.56
C LEU A 36 -11.46 7.62 -4.95
N LEU A 37 -11.88 6.85 -3.96
CA LEU A 37 -12.47 5.51 -4.03
C LEU A 37 -13.88 5.60 -3.43
N PRO A 38 -14.92 5.95 -4.23
CA PRO A 38 -16.30 6.02 -3.76
C PRO A 38 -16.86 4.65 -3.38
N VAL A 39 -16.37 3.58 -4.01
CA VAL A 39 -16.71 2.18 -3.76
C VAL A 39 -15.42 1.41 -3.45
N TYR A 40 -15.54 0.26 -2.78
CA TYR A 40 -14.40 -0.60 -2.45
C TYR A 40 -13.55 -0.89 -3.69
N LEU A 41 -12.28 -0.44 -3.65
CA LEU A 41 -11.26 -0.62 -4.69
C LEU A 41 -11.62 -0.11 -6.10
N ARG A 42 -12.64 0.74 -6.26
CA ARG A 42 -12.97 1.36 -7.55
C ARG A 42 -12.62 2.85 -7.54
N PRO A 43 -11.57 3.29 -8.26
CA PRO A 43 -11.22 4.70 -8.37
C PRO A 43 -12.27 5.49 -9.15
N HIS A 44 -12.38 6.78 -8.82
CA HIS A 44 -13.25 7.72 -9.49
C HIS A 44 -12.53 8.35 -10.68
N ASP A 45 -13.01 8.14 -11.91
CA ASP A 45 -12.31 8.59 -13.13
C ASP A 45 -12.07 10.11 -13.15
N ILE A 46 -13.09 10.91 -12.78
CA ILE A 46 -13.04 12.37 -12.80
C ILE A 46 -13.57 12.94 -11.48
N CYS A 47 -12.78 13.72 -10.73
CA CYS A 47 -13.25 14.25 -9.43
C CYS A 47 -14.53 15.10 -9.56
N SER A 48 -15.56 14.83 -8.75
CA SER A 48 -16.82 15.59 -8.75
C SER A 48 -16.69 17.08 -8.38
N PHE A 49 -15.63 17.49 -7.68
CA PHE A 49 -15.44 18.87 -7.23
C PHE A 49 -14.50 19.69 -8.14
N CYS A 50 -13.38 19.10 -8.57
CA CYS A 50 -12.36 19.82 -9.32
C CYS A 50 -12.14 19.28 -10.73
N GLN A 51 -12.93 18.29 -11.16
CA GLN A 51 -12.88 17.68 -12.50
C GLN A 51 -11.50 17.13 -12.90
N GLU A 52 -10.63 16.85 -11.92
CA GLU A 52 -9.30 16.27 -12.17
C GLU A 52 -9.46 14.81 -12.61
N PRO A 53 -8.81 14.38 -13.72
CA PRO A 53 -8.80 13.00 -14.16
C PRO A 53 -7.92 12.14 -13.25
N ASN A 54 -8.53 11.34 -12.37
CA ASN A 54 -7.82 10.40 -11.46
C ASN A 54 -7.81 8.96 -12.00
N GLY A 55 -8.49 8.66 -13.11
CA GLY A 55 -8.58 7.31 -13.68
C GLY A 55 -7.26 6.72 -14.20
N ARG A 56 -6.17 7.51 -14.25
CA ARG A 56 -4.84 7.02 -14.65
C ARG A 56 -4.03 6.43 -13.50
N ILE A 57 -4.56 6.45 -12.27
CA ILE A 57 -3.86 5.93 -11.11
C ILE A 57 -4.07 4.41 -11.08
N MET A 58 -3.01 3.67 -11.38
CA MET A 58 -3.03 2.21 -11.23
C MET A 58 -3.06 1.88 -9.74
N ALA A 59 -3.91 0.92 -9.37
CA ALA A 59 -3.83 0.32 -8.05
C ALA A 59 -2.52 -0.48 -7.99
N HIS A 60 -1.58 0.00 -7.17
CA HIS A 60 -0.39 -0.75 -6.83
C HIS A 60 -0.70 -1.56 -5.56
N ASP A 61 -0.22 -2.80 -5.48
CA ASP A 61 -0.40 -3.71 -4.34
C ASP A 61 0.43 -3.31 -3.11
N ALA A 62 0.53 -2.01 -2.82
CA ALA A 62 1.27 -1.49 -1.68
C ALA A 62 0.86 -2.13 -0.35
N PRO A 63 -0.44 -2.39 -0.05
CA PRO A 63 -0.81 -3.02 1.21
C PRO A 63 -0.25 -4.46 1.36
N PRO A 64 -0.40 -5.38 0.37
CA PRO A 64 0.26 -6.69 0.43
C PRO A 64 1.80 -6.64 0.51
N TYR A 65 2.45 -5.68 -0.16
CA TYR A 65 3.91 -5.55 -0.06
C TYR A 65 4.34 -5.17 1.36
N ILE A 66 3.61 -4.26 2.02
CA ILE A 66 3.91 -3.87 3.41
C ILE A 66 3.78 -5.07 4.34
N THR A 67 2.73 -5.88 4.20
CA THR A 67 2.54 -7.07 5.04
C THR A 67 3.66 -8.09 4.83
N ILE A 68 4.03 -8.38 3.58
CA ILE A 68 5.11 -9.36 3.27
C ILE A 68 6.45 -8.88 3.84
N LEU A 69 6.75 -7.58 3.72
CA LEU A 69 7.97 -7.01 4.29
C LEU A 69 8.00 -7.17 5.80
N ILE A 70 6.93 -6.82 6.52
CA ILE A 70 6.87 -6.93 7.98
C ILE A 70 7.00 -8.39 8.42
N VAL A 71 6.22 -9.29 7.82
CA VAL A 71 6.23 -10.73 8.16
C VAL A 71 7.62 -11.32 7.93
N GLY A 72 8.23 -11.05 6.77
CA GLY A 72 9.58 -11.53 6.46
C GLY A 72 10.63 -11.02 7.44
N HIS A 73 10.59 -9.73 7.80
CA HIS A 73 11.55 -9.14 8.74
C HIS A 73 11.33 -9.57 10.19
N ILE A 74 10.20 -10.18 10.53
CA ILE A 74 9.98 -10.77 11.86
C ILE A 74 10.36 -12.25 11.85
N ILE A 75 9.83 -13.02 10.88
CA ILE A 75 10.02 -14.47 10.84
C ILE A 75 11.48 -14.85 10.52
N ALA A 76 12.13 -14.19 9.57
CA ALA A 76 13.50 -14.53 9.19
C ALA A 76 14.52 -14.40 10.34
N PRO A 77 14.62 -13.26 11.07
CA PRO A 77 15.54 -13.18 12.19
C PRO A 77 15.16 -14.09 13.36
N LEU A 78 13.86 -14.34 13.60
CA LEU A 78 13.42 -15.31 14.60
C LEU A 78 13.86 -16.74 14.25
N MET A 79 13.77 -17.12 12.97
CA MET A 79 14.31 -18.39 12.47
C MET A 79 15.82 -18.49 12.72
N LEU A 80 16.59 -17.47 12.32
CA LEU A 80 18.04 -17.46 12.55
C LEU A 80 18.40 -17.52 14.04
N PHE A 81 17.63 -16.85 14.90
CA PHE A 81 17.84 -16.89 16.35
C PHE A 81 17.60 -18.30 16.92
N TRP A 82 16.58 -19.00 16.40
CA TRP A 82 16.19 -20.33 16.86
C TRP A 82 17.19 -21.44 16.50
N GLU A 83 18.05 -21.24 15.51
CA GLU A 83 19.05 -22.23 15.05
C GLU A 83 19.97 -22.72 16.18
N ASN A 84 20.18 -21.92 17.23
CA ASN A 84 21.01 -22.27 18.38
C ASN A 84 20.30 -23.17 19.42
N THR A 85 19.08 -23.60 19.16
CA THR A 85 18.28 -24.44 20.07
C THR A 85 18.21 -25.89 19.58
N PRO A 86 17.95 -26.87 20.46
CA PRO A 86 17.76 -28.25 20.04
C PRO A 86 16.70 -28.35 18.93
N THR A 87 17.10 -28.89 17.79
CA THR A 87 16.25 -28.90 16.59
C THR A 87 15.09 -29.89 16.78
N PRO A 88 13.83 -29.42 16.73
CA PRO A 88 12.69 -30.33 16.68
C PRO A 88 12.70 -31.11 15.35
N PRO A 89 11.94 -32.21 15.24
CA PRO A 89 11.83 -32.92 13.98
C PRO A 89 11.36 -31.98 12.86
N PHE A 90 11.93 -32.14 11.65
CA PHE A 90 11.75 -31.20 10.54
C PHE A 90 10.30 -30.80 10.27
N TRP A 91 9.37 -31.76 10.32
CA TRP A 91 7.95 -31.50 10.10
C TRP A 91 7.37 -30.50 11.12
N ALA A 92 7.76 -30.60 12.39
CA ALA A 92 7.28 -29.73 13.46
C ALA A 92 7.89 -28.33 13.34
N HIS A 93 9.16 -28.26 12.93
CA HIS A 93 9.83 -27.00 12.64
C HIS A 93 9.11 -26.25 11.50
N TYR A 94 8.91 -26.89 10.34
CA TYR A 94 8.23 -26.25 9.22
C TYR A 94 6.76 -25.91 9.53
N ALA A 95 6.02 -26.81 10.18
CA ALA A 95 4.64 -26.55 10.57
C ALA A 95 4.54 -25.34 11.52
N GLY A 96 5.47 -25.22 12.47
CA GLY A 96 5.53 -24.08 13.41
C GLY A 96 5.74 -22.75 12.69
N TRP A 97 6.70 -22.67 11.76
CA TRP A 97 6.96 -21.42 11.04
C TRP A 97 5.87 -21.07 10.03
N MET A 98 5.27 -22.06 9.36
CA MET A 98 4.14 -21.83 8.46
C MET A 98 2.91 -21.32 9.22
N THR A 99 2.61 -21.92 10.38
CA THR A 99 1.50 -21.46 11.23
C THR A 99 1.78 -20.08 11.82
N ALA A 100 3.00 -19.81 12.30
CA ALA A 100 3.40 -18.50 12.79
C ALA A 100 3.31 -17.41 11.70
N ALA A 101 3.80 -17.68 10.48
CA ALA A 101 3.73 -16.74 9.36
C ALA A 101 2.28 -16.47 8.94
N LEU A 102 1.43 -17.50 8.90
CA LEU A 102 0.01 -17.36 8.57
C LEU A 102 -0.72 -16.52 9.63
N VAL A 103 -0.53 -16.83 10.91
CA VAL A 103 -1.13 -16.10 12.03
C VAL A 103 -0.70 -14.64 12.01
N LEU A 104 0.60 -14.37 11.82
CA LEU A 104 1.12 -13.01 11.77
C LEU A 104 0.54 -12.23 10.58
N THR A 105 0.37 -12.88 9.43
CA THR A 105 -0.21 -12.25 8.23
C THR A 105 -1.70 -11.92 8.43
N LEU A 106 -2.46 -12.79 9.10
CA LEU A 106 -3.88 -12.56 9.39
C LEU A 106 -4.12 -11.51 10.49
N LEU A 107 -3.14 -11.30 11.37
CA LEU A 107 -3.22 -10.30 12.43
C LEU A 107 -2.85 -8.88 11.97
N LEU A 108 -2.11 -8.74 10.86
CA LEU A 108 -1.69 -7.46 10.28
C LEU A 108 -2.73 -6.90 9.30
#